data_AF-A0A0S4LH90-F1
#
_entry.id   AF-A0A0S4LH90-F1
#
_cell.length_a   1.000
_cell.length_b   1.000
_cell.length_c   1.000
_cell.angle_alpha   90.00
_cell.angle_beta   90.00
_cell.angle_gamma   90.00
#
_symmetry.space_group_name_H-M   'P 1'
#
loop_
_entity.id
_entity.type
_entity.pdbx_description
1 polymer ?
#
loop_
_entity_poly.entity_id
_entity_poly.type
_entity_poly.pdbx_seq_one_letter_code
_entity_poly.pdbx_strand_id
1 'polypeptide(L)'
;MGPDDPHLRREDLSIILVDAGPRILPGFDRTLSVKAADALTHMGVTVKLNSLVTAVTPDGVQIGAGWIPSTQIAWAAGNRASPLLDTLSAPQDSAGRVIVHPDLTIPDDPWIFVIGDAAHCLGRNGSPLPGVAPVAIQQGRYVADLINQKLTPEQRPAFAYADRGMLATIGRAKAVAQFGPIRASGVLAWVFWCVVHIFFLIGFRNRVRVMSEWVWYYLTFKPGARVLY
;
A
#
# COMPACT_ATOMS: atom_id res chain seq x y z
N MET A 1 -4.26 22.45 16.82
CA MET A 1 -3.42 21.75 17.81
C MET A 1 -4.26 21.57 19.04
N GLY A 2 -4.15 20.41 19.69
CA GLY A 2 -5.01 20.06 20.82
C GLY A 2 -4.61 20.78 22.11
N PRO A 3 -5.45 20.71 23.15
CA PRO A 3 -5.20 21.32 24.46
C PRO A 3 -3.96 20.78 25.21
N ASP A 4 -3.33 19.72 24.69
CA ASP A 4 -2.31 18.96 25.40
C ASP A 4 -0.88 19.56 25.28
N ASP A 5 -0.59 20.35 24.23
CA ASP A 5 0.75 20.93 23.99
C ASP A 5 0.66 22.40 23.51
N PRO A 6 0.42 23.37 24.41
CA PRO A 6 0.17 24.77 24.06
C PRO A 6 1.40 25.52 23.51
N HIS A 7 2.61 24.98 23.70
CA HIS A 7 3.86 25.61 23.26
C HIS A 7 4.26 25.28 21.83
N LEU A 8 3.71 24.22 21.24
CA LEU A 8 4.02 23.84 19.86
C LEU A 8 3.06 24.56 18.91
N ARG A 9 3.59 25.38 18.01
CA ARG A 9 2.82 25.99 16.93
C ARG A 9 2.95 25.15 15.67
N ARG A 10 2.00 25.30 14.74
CA ARG A 10 2.05 24.58 13.46
C ARG A 10 3.29 24.92 12.64
N GLU A 11 3.78 26.15 12.74
CA GLU A 11 5.02 26.61 12.09
C GLU A 11 6.28 25.96 12.65
N ASP A 12 6.23 25.39 13.86
CA ASP A 12 7.35 24.68 14.46
C ASP A 12 7.41 23.20 13.97
N LEU A 13 6.44 22.76 13.16
CA LEU A 13 6.35 21.40 12.62
C LEU A 13 6.45 21.41 11.09
N SER A 14 7.29 20.54 10.55
CA SER A 14 7.40 20.30 9.11
C SER A 14 7.24 18.82 8.81
N ILE A 15 6.38 18.49 7.86
CA ILE A 15 6.21 17.12 7.34
C ILE A 15 6.74 17.12 5.92
N ILE A 16 7.72 16.26 5.65
CA ILE A 16 8.33 16.10 4.34
C ILE A 16 8.05 14.68 3.86
N LEU A 17 7.38 14.55 2.72
CA LEU A 17 7.20 13.28 2.03
C LEU A 17 8.23 13.20 0.91
N VAL A 18 9.04 12.15 0.93
CA VAL A 18 10.12 11.92 -0.03
C VAL A 18 9.79 10.68 -0.84
N ASP A 19 9.88 10.79 -2.17
CA ASP A 19 9.67 9.68 -3.10
C ASP A 19 10.78 9.70 -4.17
N ALA A 20 11.35 8.53 -4.46
CA ALA A 20 12.38 8.38 -5.49
C ALA A 20 11.80 8.52 -6.91
N GLY A 21 10.51 8.27 -7.09
CA GLY A 21 9.83 8.34 -8.38
C GLY A 21 9.35 9.75 -8.74
N PRO A 22 8.87 9.92 -9.99
CA PRO A 22 8.38 11.19 -10.49
C PRO A 22 6.96 11.54 -10.02
N ARG A 23 6.29 10.64 -9.27
CA ARG A 23 4.94 10.85 -8.72
C ARG A 23 4.68 9.92 -7.53
N ILE A 24 3.87 10.38 -6.59
CA ILE A 24 3.29 9.51 -5.56
C ILE A 24 2.20 8.61 -6.15
N LEU A 25 1.89 7.52 -5.45
CA LEU A 25 0.82 6.57 -5.82
C LEU A 25 0.93 6.12 -7.30
N PRO A 26 2.08 5.59 -7.74
CA PRO A 26 2.35 5.37 -9.17
C PRO A 26 1.43 4.34 -9.84
N GLY A 27 0.78 3.47 -9.06
CA GLY A 27 -0.24 2.54 -9.53
C GLY A 27 -1.58 3.18 -9.91
N PHE A 28 -1.85 4.42 -9.46
CA PHE A 28 -3.03 5.16 -9.85
C PHE A 28 -2.81 5.89 -11.19
N ASP A 29 -3.92 6.27 -11.83
CA ASP A 29 -3.92 7.20 -12.94
C ASP A 29 -3.19 8.50 -12.56
N ARG A 30 -2.40 9.03 -13.50
CA ARG A 30 -1.57 10.23 -13.29
C ARG A 30 -2.38 11.41 -12.72
N THR A 31 -3.63 11.58 -13.13
CA THR A 31 -4.49 12.66 -12.64
C THR A 31 -4.83 12.52 -11.15
N LEU A 32 -4.99 11.28 -10.65
CA LEU A 32 -5.23 11.01 -9.24
C LEU A 32 -3.95 11.21 -8.41
N SER A 33 -2.79 10.82 -8.92
CA SER A 33 -1.50 11.09 -8.29
C SER A 33 -1.26 12.60 -8.10
N VAL A 34 -1.56 13.41 -9.11
CA VAL A 34 -1.44 14.89 -9.03
C VAL A 34 -2.38 15.44 -7.97
N LYS A 35 -3.67 15.06 -8.02
CA LYS A 35 -4.65 15.49 -7.00
C LYS A 35 -4.25 15.10 -5.58
N ALA A 36 -3.62 13.94 -5.41
CA ALA A 36 -3.12 13.50 -4.11
C ALA A 36 -1.95 14.36 -3.64
N ALA A 37 -1.02 14.71 -4.52
CA ALA A 37 0.10 15.58 -4.20
C ALA A 37 -0.39 17.00 -3.84
N ASP A 38 -1.29 17.58 -4.62
CA ASP A 38 -1.89 18.89 -4.34
C ASP A 38 -2.64 18.89 -3.00
N ALA A 39 -3.35 17.80 -2.71
CA ALA A 39 -4.07 17.63 -1.45
C ALA A 39 -3.13 17.62 -0.23
N LEU A 40 -1.96 16.98 -0.34
CA LEU A 40 -0.90 16.96 0.68
C LEU A 40 -0.24 18.34 0.83
N THR A 41 0.10 18.99 -0.27
CA THR A 41 0.70 20.34 -0.28
C THR A 41 -0.24 21.35 0.39
N HIS A 42 -1.55 21.31 0.10
CA HIS A 42 -2.55 22.14 0.77
C HIS A 42 -2.69 21.84 2.27
N MET A 43 -2.24 20.68 2.75
CA MET A 43 -2.19 20.34 4.18
C MET A 43 -0.88 20.77 4.86
N GLY A 44 0.05 21.39 4.12
CA GLY A 44 1.36 21.81 4.62
C GLY A 44 2.45 20.75 4.50
N VAL A 45 2.21 19.65 3.80
CA VAL A 45 3.24 18.63 3.55
C VAL A 45 4.13 19.10 2.39
N THR A 46 5.45 19.08 2.61
CA THR A 46 6.42 19.31 1.53
C THR A 46 6.66 18.00 0.79
N VAL A 47 6.26 17.92 -0.49
CA VAL A 47 6.45 16.73 -1.31
C VAL A 47 7.73 16.86 -2.15
N LYS A 48 8.70 15.98 -1.94
CA LYS A 48 9.96 15.89 -2.70
C LYS A 48 9.96 14.63 -3.56
N LEU A 49 9.74 14.81 -4.86
CA LEU A 49 9.78 13.75 -5.88
C LEU A 49 11.17 13.65 -6.51
N ASN A 50 11.42 12.56 -7.26
CA ASN A 50 12.72 12.28 -7.88
C ASN A 50 13.89 12.38 -6.88
N SER A 51 13.62 12.02 -5.63
CA SER A 51 14.48 12.26 -4.48
C SER A 51 14.76 10.93 -3.81
N LEU A 52 15.87 10.29 -4.20
CA LEU A 52 16.27 9.01 -3.60
C LEU A 52 16.98 9.27 -2.27
N VAL A 53 16.46 8.67 -1.21
CA VAL A 53 17.14 8.61 0.08
C VAL A 53 18.29 7.61 0.00
N THR A 54 19.50 8.05 0.36
CA THR A 54 20.72 7.22 0.31
C THR A 54 21.23 6.82 1.69
N ALA A 55 20.88 7.58 2.73
CA ALA A 55 21.21 7.25 4.12
C ALA A 55 20.15 7.81 5.08
N VAL A 56 19.95 7.09 6.18
CA VAL A 56 19.09 7.50 7.30
C VAL A 56 19.93 7.40 8.57
N THR A 57 19.96 8.46 9.36
CA THR A 57 20.60 8.48 10.69
C THR A 57 19.60 8.96 11.73
N PRO A 58 19.89 8.86 13.03
CA PRO A 58 19.01 9.37 14.08
C PRO A 58 18.69 10.87 13.95
N ASP A 59 19.56 11.64 13.29
CA ASP A 59 19.44 13.10 13.20
C ASP A 59 18.81 13.57 11.87
N GLY A 60 18.55 12.65 10.93
CA GLY A 60 17.97 13.02 9.64
C GLY A 60 18.20 12.06 8.49
N VAL A 61 17.99 12.58 7.28
CA VAL A 61 17.96 11.83 6.03
C VAL A 61 18.83 12.49 4.97
N GLN A 62 19.67 11.69 4.30
CA GLN A 62 20.47 12.10 3.15
C GLN A 62 19.71 11.84 1.85
N ILE A 63 19.60 12.87 0.99
CA ILE A 63 18.96 12.79 -0.33
C ILE A 63 19.92 13.38 -1.36
N GLY A 64 20.53 12.53 -2.18
CA GLY A 64 21.59 12.96 -3.10
C GLY A 64 22.71 13.67 -2.33
N ALA A 65 23.01 14.92 -2.69
CA ALA A 65 23.98 15.77 -1.99
C ALA A 65 23.38 16.57 -0.81
N GLY A 66 22.06 16.57 -0.62
CA GLY A 66 21.37 17.35 0.41
C GLY A 66 21.09 16.58 1.70
N TRP A 67 21.16 17.29 2.83
CA TRP A 67 20.80 16.79 4.16
C TRP A 67 19.47 17.38 4.63
N ILE A 68 18.60 16.54 5.17
CA ILE A 68 17.34 16.96 5.81
C ILE A 68 17.39 16.56 7.29
N PRO A 69 17.54 17.50 8.23
CA PRO A 69 17.44 17.19 9.64
C PRO A 69 16.02 16.74 9.97
N SER A 70 15.88 15.67 10.73
CA SER A 70 14.57 15.12 11.10
C SER A 70 14.65 14.43 12.44
N THR A 71 13.74 14.78 13.35
CA THR A 71 13.62 14.15 14.66
C THR A 71 12.81 12.85 14.62
N GLN A 72 11.99 12.67 13.58
CA GLN A 72 11.15 11.50 13.39
C GLN A 72 11.17 11.09 11.92
N ILE A 73 11.43 9.79 11.69
CA ILE A 73 11.59 9.23 10.35
C ILE A 73 10.69 7.99 10.27
N ALA A 74 9.70 8.05 9.37
CA ALA A 74 8.82 6.93 9.07
C ALA A 74 9.19 6.34 7.70
N TRP A 75 9.79 5.15 7.70
CA TRP A 75 10.19 4.46 6.47
C TRP A 75 9.06 3.58 5.96
N ALA A 76 8.40 4.02 4.89
CA ALA A 76 7.29 3.31 4.24
C ALA A 76 7.59 2.96 2.77
N ALA A 77 8.87 2.83 2.42
CA ALA A 77 9.33 2.64 1.04
C ALA A 77 10.07 1.31 0.86
N GLY A 78 9.76 0.60 -0.23
CA GLY A 78 10.47 -0.59 -0.66
C GLY A 78 10.16 -1.83 0.19
N ASN A 79 9.75 -2.89 -0.50
CA ASN A 79 9.70 -4.23 0.08
C ASN A 79 10.85 -5.03 -0.52
N ARG A 80 11.51 -5.83 0.32
CA ARG A 80 12.42 -6.89 -0.12
C ARG A 80 11.79 -8.22 0.22
N ALA A 81 11.84 -9.17 -0.71
CA ALA A 81 11.34 -10.50 -0.45
C ALA A 81 12.16 -11.19 0.67
N SER A 82 11.56 -12.17 1.33
CA SER A 82 12.19 -12.89 2.44
C SER A 82 13.44 -13.65 1.95
N PRO A 83 14.57 -13.61 2.67
CA PRO A 83 15.75 -14.43 2.37
C PRO A 83 15.46 -15.95 2.38
N LEU A 84 14.33 -16.37 2.97
CA LEU A 84 13.88 -17.76 2.88
C LEU A 84 13.73 -18.24 1.42
N LEU A 85 13.42 -17.34 0.49
CA LEU A 85 13.27 -17.70 -0.93
C LEU A 85 14.60 -18.14 -1.57
N ASP A 86 15.74 -17.77 -0.98
CA ASP A 86 17.07 -18.19 -1.45
C ASP A 86 17.26 -19.70 -1.30
N THR A 87 16.54 -20.35 -0.37
CA THR A 87 16.60 -21.80 -0.18
C THR A 87 15.90 -22.58 -1.28
N LEU A 88 15.07 -21.92 -2.10
CA LEU A 88 14.34 -22.56 -3.20
C LEU A 88 15.20 -22.77 -4.44
N SER A 89 16.39 -22.15 -4.52
CA SER A 89 17.27 -22.15 -5.71
C SER A 89 16.58 -21.72 -7.02
N ALA A 90 15.39 -21.13 -6.94
CA ALA A 90 14.62 -20.67 -8.08
C ALA A 90 15.11 -19.29 -8.55
N PRO A 91 14.97 -18.95 -9.84
CA PRO A 91 15.28 -17.61 -10.34
C PRO A 91 14.49 -16.53 -9.59
N GLN A 92 15.16 -15.46 -9.19
CA GLN A 92 14.56 -14.32 -8.50
C GLN A 92 14.81 -13.02 -9.26
N ASP A 93 13.95 -12.03 -9.08
CA ASP A 93 14.18 -10.67 -9.56
C ASP A 93 15.08 -9.84 -8.62
N SER A 94 15.36 -8.60 -8.99
CA SER A 94 16.21 -7.70 -8.20
C SER A 94 15.66 -7.36 -6.81
N ALA A 95 14.37 -7.59 -6.55
CA ALA A 95 13.74 -7.42 -5.24
C ALA A 95 13.72 -8.73 -4.42
N GLY A 96 14.26 -9.83 -4.97
CA GLY A 96 14.30 -11.16 -4.37
C GLY A 96 13.02 -11.97 -4.58
N ARG A 97 12.08 -11.51 -5.43
CA ARG A 97 10.82 -12.22 -5.66
C ARG A 97 11.06 -13.37 -6.63
N VAL A 98 10.50 -14.55 -6.34
CA VAL A 98 10.66 -15.74 -7.18
C VAL A 98 9.91 -15.54 -8.49
N ILE A 99 10.60 -15.75 -9.62
CA ILE A 99 10.03 -15.72 -10.96
C ILE A 99 9.23 -17.01 -11.16
N VAL A 100 7.91 -16.88 -11.08
CA VAL A 100 6.98 -18.01 -11.17
C VAL A 100 6.45 -18.22 -12.58
N HIS A 101 6.00 -19.44 -12.85
CA HIS A 101 5.22 -19.76 -14.04
C HIS A 101 3.83 -19.11 -14.02
N PRO A 102 3.10 -19.12 -15.16
CA PRO A 102 1.75 -18.59 -15.23
C PRO A 102 0.77 -19.24 -14.24
N ASP A 103 1.04 -20.47 -13.79
CA ASP A 103 0.24 -21.17 -12.78
C ASP A 103 0.71 -20.93 -11.33
N LEU A 104 1.64 -19.98 -11.13
CA LEU A 104 2.25 -19.59 -9.85
C LEU A 104 3.21 -20.62 -9.23
N THR A 105 3.65 -21.62 -9.99
CA THR A 105 4.68 -22.57 -9.56
C THR A 105 6.10 -22.07 -9.83
N ILE A 106 7.09 -22.64 -9.15
CA ILE A 106 8.50 -22.40 -9.47
C ILE A 106 8.93 -23.23 -10.70
N PRO A 107 9.99 -22.84 -11.42
CA PRO A 107 10.42 -23.55 -12.63
C PRO A 107 10.80 -25.02 -12.44
N ASP A 108 11.40 -25.37 -11.30
CA ASP A 108 12.00 -26.69 -11.09
C ASP A 108 11.08 -27.69 -10.35
N ASP A 109 9.94 -27.23 -9.83
CA ASP A 109 8.99 -28.09 -9.12
C ASP A 109 7.54 -27.61 -9.32
N PRO A 110 6.71 -28.37 -10.06
CA PRO A 110 5.31 -28.00 -10.32
C PRO A 110 4.40 -28.18 -9.09
N TRP A 111 4.91 -28.59 -7.93
CA TRP A 111 4.13 -28.72 -6.69
C TRP A 111 4.47 -27.65 -5.66
N ILE A 112 5.45 -26.78 -5.94
CA ILE A 112 5.80 -25.64 -5.10
C ILE A 112 5.22 -24.37 -5.71
N PHE A 113 4.28 -23.74 -5.00
CA PHE A 113 3.67 -22.48 -5.37
C PHE A 113 4.27 -21.31 -4.59
N VAL A 114 4.50 -20.18 -5.25
CA VAL A 114 4.88 -18.92 -4.61
C VAL A 114 3.86 -17.84 -5.00
N ILE A 115 3.29 -17.17 -4.01
CA ILE A 115 2.21 -16.18 -4.19
C ILE A 115 2.48 -14.90 -3.37
N GLY A 116 1.67 -13.87 -3.64
CA GLY A 116 1.75 -12.58 -2.97
C GLY A 116 3.04 -11.82 -3.29
N ASP A 117 3.52 -11.05 -2.31
CA ASP A 117 4.70 -10.20 -2.46
C ASP A 117 6.01 -10.98 -2.70
N ALA A 118 6.02 -12.29 -2.42
CA ALA A 118 7.15 -13.18 -2.70
C ALA A 118 7.25 -13.59 -4.18
N ALA A 119 6.19 -13.41 -4.97
CA ALA A 119 6.10 -13.87 -6.34
C ALA A 119 6.29 -12.72 -7.34
N HIS A 120 7.16 -12.94 -8.32
CA HIS A 120 7.20 -12.19 -9.55
C HIS A 120 6.30 -12.89 -10.58
N CYS A 121 5.03 -12.48 -10.60
CA CYS A 121 4.02 -12.97 -11.55
C CYS A 121 3.68 -11.87 -12.55
N LEU A 122 3.69 -12.19 -13.85
CA LEU A 122 3.33 -11.23 -14.89
C LEU A 122 1.81 -11.09 -15.01
N GLY A 123 1.33 -9.86 -15.11
CA GLY A 123 -0.04 -9.54 -15.49
C GLY A 123 -0.26 -9.68 -17.00
N ARG A 124 -1.51 -9.47 -17.42
CA ARG A 124 -1.92 -9.55 -18.85
C ARG A 124 -1.17 -8.60 -19.79
N ASN A 125 -0.62 -7.53 -19.25
CA ASN A 125 0.16 -6.52 -19.99
C ASN A 125 1.66 -6.87 -20.06
N GLY A 126 2.06 -8.05 -19.60
CA GLY A 126 3.47 -8.48 -19.56
C GLY A 126 4.30 -7.77 -18.47
N SER A 127 3.69 -6.92 -17.65
CA SER A 127 4.36 -6.27 -16.52
C SER A 127 4.12 -7.07 -15.24
N PRO A 128 5.07 -7.06 -14.28
CA PRO A 128 4.87 -7.72 -12.99
C PRO A 128 3.66 -7.15 -12.25
N LEU A 129 2.87 -8.03 -11.64
CA LEU A 129 1.78 -7.61 -10.78
C LEU A 129 2.32 -6.86 -9.55
N PRO A 130 1.59 -5.85 -9.05
CA PRO A 130 2.01 -5.10 -7.88
C PRO A 130 1.87 -5.94 -6.60
N GLY A 131 2.77 -5.71 -5.64
CA GLY A 131 2.70 -6.29 -4.30
C GLY A 131 1.60 -5.64 -3.47
N VAL A 132 0.35 -6.03 -3.72
CA VAL A 132 -0.83 -5.51 -3.04
C VAL A 132 -1.74 -6.65 -2.58
N ALA A 133 -2.42 -6.43 -1.45
CA ALA A 133 -3.29 -7.44 -0.85
C ALA A 133 -4.34 -8.05 -1.82
N PRO A 134 -5.01 -7.29 -2.71
CA PRO A 134 -5.96 -7.87 -3.67
C PRO A 134 -5.34 -8.90 -4.62
N VAL A 135 -4.07 -8.73 -5.02
CA VAL A 135 -3.33 -9.69 -5.84
C VAL A 135 -3.09 -10.95 -5.04
N ALA A 136 -2.53 -10.84 -3.84
CA ALA A 136 -2.25 -11.97 -2.95
C ALA A 136 -3.52 -12.78 -2.60
N ILE A 137 -4.64 -12.10 -2.33
CA ILE A 137 -5.93 -12.75 -2.05
C ILE A 137 -6.42 -13.55 -3.26
N GLN A 138 -6.32 -13.00 -4.47
CA GLN A 138 -6.74 -13.70 -5.68
C GLN A 138 -5.82 -14.88 -6.00
N GLN A 139 -4.51 -14.71 -5.85
CA GLN A 139 -3.53 -15.79 -6.01
C GLN A 139 -3.77 -16.92 -5.00
N GLY A 140 -4.01 -16.59 -3.74
CA GLY A 140 -4.31 -17.59 -2.70
C GLY A 140 -5.58 -18.39 -3.00
N ARG A 141 -6.65 -17.74 -3.47
CA ARG A 141 -7.87 -18.44 -3.90
C ARG A 141 -7.62 -19.34 -5.10
N TYR A 142 -6.92 -18.82 -6.10
CA TYR A 142 -6.57 -19.59 -7.29
C TYR A 142 -5.77 -20.86 -6.93
N VAL A 143 -4.71 -20.75 -6.13
CA VAL A 143 -3.92 -21.93 -5.71
C VAL A 143 -4.75 -22.90 -4.88
N ALA A 144 -5.58 -22.39 -3.96
CA ALA A 144 -6.48 -23.24 -3.18
C ALA A 144 -7.46 -24.02 -4.07
N ASP A 145 -8.01 -23.39 -5.11
CA ASP A 145 -8.91 -24.04 -6.06
C ASP A 145 -8.19 -25.13 -6.87
N LEU A 146 -6.96 -24.88 -7.33
CA LEU A 146 -6.13 -25.90 -8.02
C LEU A 146 -5.90 -27.14 -7.13
N ILE A 147 -5.52 -26.91 -5.88
CA ILE A 147 -5.23 -27.99 -4.91
C ILE A 147 -6.51 -28.77 -4.60
N ASN A 148 -7.63 -28.09 -4.36
CA ASN A 148 -8.91 -28.73 -4.06
C ASN A 148 -9.43 -29.57 -5.23
N GLN A 149 -9.21 -29.10 -6.46
CA GLN A 149 -9.59 -29.83 -7.69
C GLN A 149 -8.59 -30.93 -8.07
N LYS A 150 -7.44 -31.02 -7.38
CA LYS A 150 -6.36 -31.99 -7.65
C LYS A 150 -5.89 -31.97 -9.10
N LEU A 151 -5.80 -30.77 -9.70
CA LEU A 151 -5.40 -30.62 -11.10
C LEU A 151 -3.93 -30.99 -11.29
N THR A 152 -3.66 -31.82 -12.30
CA THR A 152 -2.27 -32.11 -12.71
C THR A 152 -1.65 -30.86 -13.34
N PRO A 153 -0.31 -30.73 -13.36
CA PRO A 153 0.36 -29.55 -13.91
C PRO A 153 -0.11 -29.16 -15.31
N GLU A 154 -0.44 -30.13 -16.16
CA GLU A 154 -0.87 -29.96 -17.55
C GLU A 154 -2.30 -29.37 -17.67
N GLN A 155 -3.09 -29.46 -16.62
CA GLN A 155 -4.50 -29.04 -16.59
C GLN A 155 -4.71 -27.66 -15.97
N ARG A 156 -3.67 -27.06 -15.39
CA ARG A 156 -3.79 -25.81 -14.63
C ARG A 156 -3.94 -24.61 -15.58
N PRO A 157 -5.02 -23.82 -15.47
CA PRO A 157 -5.16 -22.60 -16.26
C PRO A 157 -4.18 -21.54 -15.75
N ALA A 158 -3.70 -20.64 -16.60
CA ALA A 158 -2.88 -19.52 -16.14
C ALA A 158 -3.63 -18.60 -15.15
N PHE A 159 -2.95 -18.12 -14.12
CA PHE A 159 -3.48 -17.13 -13.20
C PHE A 159 -3.73 -15.80 -13.93
N ALA A 160 -4.93 -15.24 -13.73
CA ALA A 160 -5.32 -13.96 -14.29
C ALA A 160 -5.87 -13.04 -13.20
N TYR A 161 -5.09 -12.04 -12.82
CA TYR A 161 -5.54 -11.01 -11.87
C TYR A 161 -6.67 -10.17 -12.48
N ALA A 162 -7.78 -10.06 -11.75
CA ALA A 162 -8.87 -9.14 -12.06
C ALA A 162 -8.77 -7.91 -11.14
N ASP A 163 -8.32 -6.78 -11.70
CA ASP A 163 -8.27 -5.52 -10.95
C ASP A 163 -9.69 -5.02 -10.67
N ARG A 164 -10.07 -5.00 -9.39
CA ARG A 164 -11.38 -4.51 -8.92
C ARG A 164 -11.32 -3.04 -8.49
N GLY A 165 -10.20 -2.37 -8.73
CA GLY A 165 -9.98 -0.98 -8.37
C GLY A 165 -9.13 -0.80 -7.12
N MET A 166 -8.73 0.44 -6.91
CA MET A 166 -7.83 0.86 -5.84
C MET A 166 -8.38 2.09 -5.13
N LEU A 167 -8.11 2.16 -3.84
CA LEU A 167 -8.48 3.28 -3.00
C LEU A 167 -7.29 3.66 -2.12
N ALA A 168 -7.01 4.96 -1.99
CA ALA A 168 -6.00 5.48 -1.07
C ALA A 168 -6.54 6.71 -0.33
N THR A 169 -6.35 6.73 1.00
CA THR A 169 -6.62 7.90 1.82
C THR A 169 -5.41 8.80 1.86
N ILE A 170 -5.63 10.09 1.61
CA ILE A 170 -4.58 11.11 1.68
C ILE A 170 -4.59 11.81 3.03
N GLY A 171 -5.80 12.05 3.56
CA GLY A 171 -6.00 12.72 4.84
C GLY A 171 -7.48 12.80 5.18
N ARG A 172 -7.80 13.60 6.19
CA ARG A 172 -9.18 13.77 6.65
C ARG A 172 -10.05 14.33 5.53
N ALA A 173 -11.12 13.60 5.19
CA ALA A 173 -12.04 13.94 4.10
C ALA A 173 -11.41 14.04 2.70
N LYS A 174 -10.21 13.50 2.50
CA LYS A 174 -9.52 13.43 1.19
C LYS A 174 -9.05 12.01 0.90
N ALA A 175 -9.61 11.40 -0.13
CA ALA A 175 -9.16 10.13 -0.68
C ALA A 175 -9.18 10.19 -2.21
N VAL A 176 -8.48 9.24 -2.83
CA VAL A 176 -8.54 8.95 -4.27
C VAL A 176 -9.03 7.52 -4.48
N ALA A 177 -9.89 7.34 -5.47
CA ALA A 177 -10.51 6.09 -5.81
C ALA A 177 -10.46 5.87 -7.32
N GLN A 178 -10.13 4.65 -7.73
CA GLN A 178 -10.07 4.26 -9.14
C GLN A 178 -10.76 2.91 -9.32
N PHE A 179 -11.77 2.87 -10.19
CA PHE A 179 -12.53 1.66 -10.55
C PHE A 179 -12.61 1.56 -12.07
N GLY A 180 -11.70 0.81 -12.69
CA GLY A 180 -11.58 0.77 -14.15
C GLY A 180 -11.43 2.21 -14.72
N PRO A 181 -12.35 2.68 -15.59
CA PRO A 181 -12.28 4.04 -16.14
C PRO A 181 -12.74 5.14 -15.17
N ILE A 182 -13.42 4.78 -14.09
CA ILE A 182 -13.99 5.73 -13.12
C ILE A 182 -12.90 6.20 -12.17
N ARG A 183 -12.73 7.52 -12.08
CA ARG A 183 -11.76 8.20 -11.22
C ARG A 183 -12.52 9.15 -10.31
N ALA A 184 -12.40 8.98 -8.99
CA ALA A 184 -13.03 9.84 -8.01
C ALA A 184 -12.01 10.37 -6.99
N SER A 185 -12.24 11.57 -6.49
CA SER A 185 -11.34 12.25 -5.55
C SER A 185 -12.13 13.13 -4.58
N GLY A 186 -11.61 13.32 -3.36
CA GLY A 186 -12.17 14.24 -2.36
C GLY A 186 -13.11 13.55 -1.36
N VAL A 187 -14.10 14.30 -0.86
CA VAL A 187 -14.98 13.86 0.25
C VAL A 187 -15.80 12.62 -0.13
N LEU A 188 -16.36 12.57 -1.35
CA LEU A 188 -17.14 11.41 -1.81
C LEU A 188 -16.28 10.15 -1.89
N ALA A 189 -15.06 10.26 -2.42
CA ALA A 189 -14.11 9.15 -2.44
C ALA A 189 -13.71 8.72 -1.02
N TRP A 190 -13.61 9.67 -0.08
CA TRP A 190 -13.33 9.39 1.32
C TRP A 190 -14.47 8.66 2.02
N VAL A 191 -15.72 9.09 1.82
CA VAL A 191 -16.91 8.37 2.34
C VAL A 191 -16.96 6.95 1.77
N PHE A 192 -16.74 6.80 0.46
CA PHE A 192 -16.70 5.49 -0.19
C PHE A 192 -15.59 4.61 0.39
N TRP A 193 -14.38 5.15 0.60
CA TRP A 193 -13.29 4.45 1.26
C TRP A 193 -13.68 3.99 2.66
N CYS A 194 -14.31 4.85 3.47
CA CYS A 194 -14.78 4.47 4.81
C CYS A 194 -15.74 3.28 4.76
N VAL A 195 -16.72 3.30 3.84
CA VAL A 195 -17.68 2.20 3.65
C VAL A 195 -16.96 0.90 3.27
N VAL A 196 -16.06 0.94 2.28
CA VAL A 196 -15.31 -0.23 1.81
C VAL A 196 -14.39 -0.78 2.90
N HIS A 197 -13.60 0.09 3.53
CA HIS A 197 -12.65 -0.31 4.57
C HIS A 197 -13.35 -1.01 5.75
N ILE A 198 -14.54 -0.53 6.13
CA ILE A 198 -15.32 -1.10 7.23
C ILE A 198 -16.00 -2.40 6.82
N PHE A 199 -16.41 -2.54 5.56
CA PHE A 199 -16.94 -3.79 5.05
C PHE A 199 -15.88 -4.92 5.07
N PHE A 200 -14.62 -4.59 4.74
CA PHE A 200 -13.51 -5.54 4.71
C PHE A 200 -12.78 -5.74 6.05
N LEU A 201 -13.05 -4.93 7.09
CA LEU A 201 -12.51 -5.15 8.44
C LEU A 201 -13.02 -6.48 9.03
N ILE A 202 -12.11 -7.41 9.28
CA ILE A 202 -12.40 -8.74 9.84
C ILE A 202 -12.99 -8.57 11.26
N GLY A 203 -14.15 -9.19 11.51
CA GLY A 203 -14.85 -9.15 12.81
C GLY A 203 -16.12 -8.31 12.80
N PHE A 204 -17.27 -8.95 12.56
CA PHE A 204 -18.58 -8.31 12.41
C PHE A 204 -19.06 -7.55 13.67
N ARG A 205 -18.58 -7.95 14.86
CA ARG A 205 -19.12 -7.48 16.15
C ARG A 205 -18.59 -6.11 16.62
N ASN A 206 -17.49 -5.60 16.06
CA ASN A 206 -16.89 -4.30 16.47
C ASN A 206 -17.11 -3.15 15.47
N ARG A 207 -17.72 -3.39 14.30
CA ARG A 207 -17.79 -2.41 13.20
C ARG A 207 -18.62 -1.16 13.53
N VAL A 208 -19.75 -1.32 14.22
CA VAL A 208 -20.60 -0.18 14.62
C VAL A 208 -19.92 0.65 15.71
N ARG A 209 -19.21 0.02 16.65
CA ARG A 209 -18.47 0.73 17.70
C ARG A 209 -17.32 1.55 17.11
N VAL A 210 -16.54 0.97 16.19
CA VAL A 210 -15.47 1.67 15.46
C VAL A 210 -16.04 2.82 14.63
N MET A 211 -17.19 2.63 13.97
CA MET A 211 -17.92 3.71 13.28
C MET A 211 -18.30 4.84 14.23
N SER A 212 -18.93 4.52 15.37
CA SER A 212 -19.36 5.51 16.35
C SER A 212 -18.18 6.24 16.97
N GLU A 213 -17.08 5.55 17.30
CA GLU A 213 -15.84 6.15 17.81
C GLU A 213 -15.19 7.07 16.78
N TRP A 214 -15.17 6.68 15.49
CA TRP A 214 -14.66 7.52 14.41
C TRP A 214 -15.53 8.74 14.13
N VAL A 215 -16.86 8.58 14.08
CA VAL A 215 -17.82 9.69 13.92
C VAL A 215 -17.73 10.64 15.11
N TRP A 216 -17.61 10.11 16.33
CA TRP A 216 -17.44 10.89 17.55
C TRP A 216 -16.11 11.66 17.56
N TYR A 217 -14.99 11.01 17.22
CA TYR A 217 -13.69 11.65 17.04
C TYR A 217 -13.73 12.73 15.95
N TYR A 218 -14.45 12.47 14.88
CA TYR A 218 -14.65 13.41 13.79
C TYR A 218 -15.44 14.64 14.26
N LEU A 219 -16.55 14.47 14.99
CA LEU A 219 -17.39 15.58 15.42
C LEU A 219 -16.78 16.38 16.60
N THR A 220 -16.04 15.74 17.50
CA THR A 220 -15.68 16.36 18.79
C THR A 220 -14.24 16.84 18.90
N PHE A 221 -13.36 16.55 17.93
CA PHE A 221 -11.91 16.85 18.01
C PHE A 221 -11.22 16.31 19.28
N LYS A 222 -11.85 15.38 20.01
CA LYS A 222 -11.28 14.73 21.20
C LYS A 222 -10.97 13.27 20.87
N PRO A 223 -9.76 12.76 21.16
CA PRO A 223 -9.47 11.33 21.08
C PRO A 223 -10.51 10.53 21.85
N GLY A 224 -11.20 9.60 21.17
CA GLY A 224 -11.93 8.54 21.85
C GLY A 224 -10.94 7.70 22.66
N ALA A 225 -11.33 7.32 23.87
CA ALA A 225 -10.53 6.64 24.90
C ALA A 225 -9.24 5.98 24.38
N ARG A 226 -8.09 6.56 24.78
CA ARG A 226 -6.79 5.90 24.70
C ARG A 226 -6.90 4.55 25.42
N VAL A 227 -6.83 3.45 24.69
CA VAL A 227 -6.40 2.19 25.29
C VAL A 227 -4.90 2.35 25.47
N LEU A 228 -4.51 2.78 26.67
CA LEU A 228 -3.13 2.67 27.14
C LEU A 228 -2.87 1.18 27.38
N TYR A 229 -1.86 0.63 26.71
CA TYR A 229 -1.15 -0.55 27.17
C TYR A 229 0.24 -0.12 27.61
#